data_AF-Q5EI28-F1
#
_entry.id   AF-Q5EI28-F1
#
_cell.length_a   1.000
_cell.length_b   1.000
_cell.length_c   1.000
_cell.angle_alpha   90.00
_cell.angle_beta   90.00
_cell.angle_gamma   90.00
#
_symmetry.space_group_name_H-M   'P 1'
#
loop_
_entity.id
_entity.type
_entity.pdbx_description
1 polymer ?
#
loop_
_entity_poly.entity_id
_entity_poly.type
_entity_poly.pdbx_seq_one_letter_code
_entity_poly.pdbx_strand_id
1 'polypeptide(L)'
;MRWFGGVPLISLGKETVKQPVYIVDVSKGIINAIKDPDAKGKTFAFVGPNRYLLFDLVQYIFAVAYRPFLPYPLPHFAYRWVGRLFEVSPFEPWTTRDKVERVHMSDMTLPHLPGLEDLGIQATPLELKAIEVLRRHRTYRWLTSEMEDVKPAKTVNI
;
A
#
# COMPACT_ATOMS: atom_id res chain seq x y z
N MET A 1 -7.01 -10.02 11.30
CA MET A 1 -5.79 -9.22 11.48
C MET A 1 -5.20 -9.61 12.83
N ARG A 2 -3.95 -10.08 12.87
CA ARG A 2 -3.29 -10.46 14.13
C ARG A 2 -2.85 -9.19 14.87
N TRP A 3 -3.16 -9.12 16.16
CA TRP A 3 -2.85 -8.00 17.03
C TRP A 3 -1.59 -8.33 17.82
N PHE A 4 -0.50 -7.60 17.58
CA PHE A 4 0.77 -7.75 18.30
C PHE A 4 1.05 -6.57 19.25
N GLY A 5 0.01 -6.02 19.89
CA GLY A 5 0.15 -4.93 20.86
C GLY A 5 0.24 -3.52 20.25
N GLY A 6 0.54 -3.40 18.95
CA GLY A 6 0.54 -2.14 18.21
C GLY A 6 1.11 -2.31 16.80
N VAL A 7 1.28 -1.19 16.10
CA VAL A 7 1.85 -1.15 14.74
C VAL A 7 3.24 -0.51 14.79
N PRO A 8 4.33 -1.28 14.63
CA PRO A 8 5.68 -0.73 14.55
C PRO A 8 5.87 0.00 13.22
N LEU A 9 6.28 1.26 13.28
CA LEU A 9 6.65 2.06 12.11
C LEU A 9 7.97 2.78 12.37
N ILE A 10 8.87 2.78 11.39
CA ILE A 10 10.13 3.54 11.48
C ILE A 10 9.82 5.02 11.29
N SER A 11 10.29 5.87 12.20
CA SER A 11 9.95 7.31 12.24
C SER A 11 8.43 7.57 12.12
N LEU A 12 7.61 6.67 12.68
CA LEU A 12 6.14 6.64 12.54
C LEU A 12 5.63 6.57 11.09
N GLY A 13 6.48 6.38 10.08
CA GLY A 13 6.06 6.42 8.68
C GLY A 13 5.72 7.81 8.17
N LYS A 14 6.22 8.88 8.80
CA LYS A 14 6.00 10.27 8.38
C LYS A 14 6.96 10.75 7.28
N GLU A 15 8.08 10.07 7.10
CA GLU A 15 9.09 10.39 6.08
C GLU A 15 8.87 9.61 4.78
N THR A 16 8.11 8.51 4.83
CA THR A 16 7.88 7.63 3.70
C THR A 16 6.58 7.98 2.99
N VAL A 17 6.65 8.23 1.68
CA VAL A 17 5.49 8.42 0.80
C VAL A 17 5.29 7.16 -0.05
N LYS A 18 4.05 6.71 -0.19
CA LYS A 18 3.65 5.55 -1.00
C LYS A 18 2.54 5.93 -1.99
N GLN A 19 2.61 5.35 -3.19
CA GLN A 19 1.66 5.54 -4.27
C GLN A 19 1.15 4.17 -4.74
N PRO A 20 0.19 3.57 -4.02
CA PRO A 20 -0.27 2.22 -4.30
C PRO A 20 -1.06 2.17 -5.61
N VAL A 21 -0.79 1.15 -6.43
CA VAL A 21 -1.51 0.89 -7.69
C VAL A 21 -2.47 -0.28 -7.55
N TYR A 22 -3.65 -0.20 -8.18
CA TYR A 22 -4.64 -1.27 -8.15
C TYR A 22 -4.31 -2.37 -9.15
N ILE A 23 -4.41 -3.63 -8.72
CA ILE A 23 -3.94 -4.78 -9.50
C ILE A 23 -4.71 -4.99 -10.81
N VAL A 24 -6.00 -4.66 -10.86
CA VAL A 24 -6.80 -4.82 -12.09
C VAL A 24 -6.34 -3.84 -13.17
N ASP A 25 -5.93 -2.64 -12.79
CA ASP A 25 -5.44 -1.63 -13.71
C ASP A 25 -4.08 -2.03 -14.28
N VAL A 26 -3.20 -2.60 -13.44
CA VAL A 26 -1.94 -3.21 -13.89
C VAL A 26 -2.18 -4.35 -14.88
N SER A 27 -3.10 -5.27 -14.56
CA SER A 27 -3.41 -6.40 -15.44
C SER A 27 -3.97 -5.94 -16.79
N LYS A 28 -4.88 -4.97 -16.80
CA LYS A 28 -5.39 -4.36 -18.03
C LYS A 28 -4.26 -3.65 -18.79
N GLY A 29 -3.35 -2.98 -18.08
CA GLY A 29 -2.19 -2.30 -18.65
C GLY A 29 -1.28 -3.28 -19.39
N ILE A 30 -0.98 -4.42 -18.77
CA ILE A 30 -0.19 -5.48 -19.41
C ILE A 30 -0.89 -5.98 -20.69
N ILE A 31 -2.20 -6.23 -20.65
CA ILE A 31 -2.97 -6.69 -21.82
C ILE A 31 -2.94 -5.65 -22.94
N ASN A 32 -3.09 -4.36 -22.62
CA ASN A 32 -3.08 -3.29 -23.61
C ASN A 32 -1.68 -3.06 -24.18
N ALA A 33 -0.63 -3.15 -23.35
CA ALA A 33 0.76 -3.06 -23.79
C ALA A 33 1.15 -4.19 -24.74
N ILE A 34 0.55 -5.39 -24.61
CA ILE A 34 0.75 -6.49 -25.56
C ILE A 34 0.11 -6.18 -26.92
N LYS A 35 -1.03 -5.49 -26.93
CA LYS A 35 -1.78 -5.14 -28.15
C LYS A 35 -1.21 -3.93 -28.87
N ASP A 36 -0.54 -3.04 -28.13
CA ASP A 36 0.02 -1.81 -28.65
C ASP A 36 1.38 -2.07 -29.35
N PRO A 37 1.50 -1.85 -30.67
CA PRO A 37 2.77 -1.96 -31.37
C PRO A 37 3.81 -0.93 -30.88
N ASP A 38 3.38 0.22 -30.36
CA ASP A 38 4.25 1.30 -29.92
C ASP A 38 4.86 1.06 -28.53
N ALA A 39 4.38 0.04 -27.79
CA ALA A 39 4.90 -0.30 -26.46
C ALA A 39 6.27 -1.02 -26.50
N LYS A 40 6.72 -1.47 -27.67
CA LYS A 40 7.96 -2.26 -27.82
C LYS A 40 9.19 -1.43 -27.41
N GLY A 41 9.98 -1.97 -26.49
CA GLY A 41 11.21 -1.34 -26.00
C GLY A 41 11.00 -0.16 -25.05
N LYS A 42 9.74 0.18 -24.71
CA LYS A 42 9.42 1.21 -23.73
C LYS A 42 9.43 0.64 -22.31
N THR A 43 9.80 1.47 -21.35
CA THR A 43 9.68 1.16 -19.91
C THR A 43 8.49 1.92 -19.36
N PHE A 44 7.49 1.21 -18.83
CA PHE A 44 6.31 1.82 -18.22
C PHE A 44 6.46 1.88 -16.70
N ALA A 45 5.99 2.98 -16.10
CA ALA A 45 5.93 3.13 -14.65
C ALA A 45 4.47 3.23 -14.22
N PHE A 46 3.91 2.11 -13.75
CA PHE A 46 2.52 2.08 -13.27
C PHE A 46 2.45 2.61 -11.84
N VAL A 47 1.70 3.70 -11.68
CA VAL A 47 1.48 4.39 -10.42
C VAL A 47 -0.01 4.59 -10.18
N GLY A 48 -0.43 4.58 -8.91
CA GLY A 48 -1.80 4.92 -8.54
C GLY A 48 -2.12 6.42 -8.69
N PRO A 49 -3.38 6.83 -8.58
CA PRO A 49 -3.76 8.23 -8.78
C PRO A 49 -3.30 9.14 -7.63
N ASN A 50 -3.28 8.62 -6.40
CA ASN A 50 -3.04 9.41 -5.19
C ASN A 50 -1.77 8.94 -4.48
N ARG A 51 -0.99 9.90 -3.96
CA ARG A 51 0.16 9.65 -3.10
C ARG A 51 -0.24 9.88 -1.65
N TYR A 52 0.22 9.01 -0.74
CA TYR A 52 -0.11 9.07 0.68
C TYR A 52 1.16 8.97 1.52
N LEU A 53 1.17 9.62 2.69
CA LEU A 53 2.15 9.29 3.72
C LEU A 53 1.87 7.89 4.26
N LEU A 54 2.92 7.13 4.54
CA LEU A 54 2.79 5.77 5.08
C LEU A 54 1.99 5.76 6.39
N PHE A 55 2.18 6.75 7.26
CA PHE A 55 1.39 6.90 8.48
C PHE A 55 -0.11 7.03 8.20
N ASP A 56 -0.50 7.96 7.33
CA ASP A 56 -1.91 8.23 7.00
C ASP A 56 -2.54 7.05 6.25
N LEU A 57 -1.76 6.36 5.41
CA LEU A 57 -2.17 5.15 4.70
C LEU A 57 -2.49 4.02 5.70
N VAL A 58 -1.60 3.77 6.66
CA VAL A 58 -1.83 2.75 7.69
C VAL A 58 -3.01 3.14 8.58
N GLN A 59 -3.12 4.41 8.96
CA GLN A 59 -4.28 4.92 9.71
C GLN A 59 -5.59 4.64 8.96
N TYR A 60 -5.61 4.87 7.64
CA TYR A 60 -6.76 4.57 6.80
C TYR A 60 -7.09 3.07 6.74
N ILE A 61 -6.08 2.18 6.65
CA ILE A 61 -6.30 0.72 6.72
C ILE A 61 -7.01 0.33 8.02
N PHE A 62 -6.56 0.86 9.16
CA PHE A 62 -7.17 0.57 10.45
C PHE A 62 -8.57 1.19 10.60
N ALA A 63 -8.78 2.38 10.04
CA ALA A 63 -10.08 3.04 9.99
C ALA A 63 -11.10 2.21 9.18
N VAL A 64 -10.72 1.74 7.99
CA VAL A 64 -11.58 0.86 7.17
C VAL A 64 -11.80 -0.49 7.85
N ALA A 65 -10.80 -1.04 8.55
CA ALA A 65 -10.93 -2.31 9.26
C ALA A 65 -11.72 -2.20 10.59
N TYR A 66 -12.06 -0.99 11.05
CA TYR A 66 -12.62 -0.72 12.38
C TYR A 66 -11.85 -1.42 13.50
N ARG A 67 -10.53 -1.32 13.47
CA ARG A 67 -9.63 -1.84 14.52
C ARG A 67 -8.90 -0.69 15.20
N PRO A 68 -8.64 -0.77 16.51
CA PRO A 68 -7.92 0.29 17.20
C PRO A 68 -6.50 0.42 16.62
N PHE A 69 -6.08 1.66 16.37
CA PHE A 69 -4.77 1.97 15.78
C PHE A 69 -3.84 2.51 16.87
N LEU A 70 -2.82 1.73 17.22
CA LEU A 70 -1.77 2.09 18.19
C LEU A 70 -0.41 2.08 17.50
N PRO A 71 -0.04 3.16 16.78
CA PRO A 71 1.28 3.29 16.17
C PRO A 71 2.34 3.58 17.23
N TYR A 72 3.52 2.97 17.09
CA TYR A 72 4.68 3.32 17.91
C TYR A 72 5.94 3.39 17.05
N PRO A 73 6.88 4.32 17.38
CA PRO A 73 8.13 4.42 16.66
C PRO A 73 9.03 3.24 17.04
N LEU A 74 9.59 2.56 16.04
CA LEU A 74 10.61 1.53 16.24
C LEU A 74 11.88 1.91 15.47
N PRO A 75 13.07 1.95 16.11
CA PRO A 75 14.31 2.22 15.39
C PRO A 75 14.54 1.22 14.27
N HIS A 76 15.11 1.70 13.16
CA HIS A 76 15.31 0.90 11.94
C HIS A 76 16.06 -0.42 12.20
N PHE A 77 17.19 -0.35 12.89
CA PHE A 77 17.98 -1.55 13.21
C PHE A 77 17.18 -2.56 14.06
N ALA A 78 16.39 -2.08 15.02
CA ALA A 78 15.59 -2.94 15.90
C ALA A 78 14.50 -3.66 15.09
N TYR A 79 13.82 -2.94 14.18
CA TYR A 79 12.82 -3.58 13.32
C TYR A 79 13.45 -4.61 12.37
N ARG A 80 14.65 -4.31 11.85
CA ARG A 80 15.41 -5.24 11.02
C ARG A 80 15.82 -6.51 11.77
N TRP A 81 16.19 -6.41 13.05
CA TRP A 81 16.46 -7.57 13.90
C TRP A 81 15.21 -8.42 14.13
N VAL A 82 14.06 -7.78 14.38
CA VAL A 82 12.77 -8.48 14.48
C VAL A 82 12.47 -9.23 13.18
N GLY A 83 12.64 -8.58 12.02
CA GLY A 83 12.49 -9.23 10.72
C GLY A 83 13.42 -10.44 10.54
N ARG A 84 14.68 -10.35 10.98
CA ARG A 84 15.63 -11.47 10.95
C ARG A 84 15.17 -12.66 11.79
N LEU A 85 14.58 -12.41 12.96
CA LEU A 85 14.06 -13.49 13.82
C LEU A 85 12.90 -14.22 13.16
N PHE A 86 12.01 -13.50 12.47
CA PHE A 86 10.90 -14.12 11.72
C PHE A 86 11.39 -14.90 10.50
N GLU A 87 12.47 -14.48 9.85
CA GLU A 87 13.06 -15.20 8.70
C GLU A 87 13.62 -16.59 9.03
N VAL A 88 13.92 -16.89 10.30
CA VAL A 88 14.46 -18.20 10.69
C VAL A 88 13.39 -19.30 10.59
N SER A 89 12.10 -18.94 10.61
CA SER A 89 11.03 -19.93 10.53
C SER A 89 10.98 -20.59 9.15
N PRO A 90 10.79 -21.91 9.05
CA PRO A 90 10.69 -22.63 7.77
C PRO A 90 9.37 -22.37 7.03
N PHE A 91 8.40 -21.75 7.69
CA PHE A 91 7.13 -21.33 7.11
C PHE A 91 7.25 -19.93 6.52
N GLU A 92 6.37 -19.57 5.58
CA GLU A 92 6.37 -18.24 4.97
C GLU A 92 6.29 -17.14 6.05
N PRO A 93 7.34 -16.32 6.21
CA PRO A 93 7.39 -15.33 7.27
C PRO A 93 6.51 -14.13 6.93
N TRP A 94 5.73 -13.65 7.91
CA TRP A 94 4.92 -12.44 7.73
C TRP A 94 5.76 -11.17 7.57
N THR A 95 6.92 -11.13 8.22
CA THR A 95 7.85 -10.00 8.22
C THR A 95 9.25 -10.50 7.90
N THR A 96 9.90 -9.86 6.94
CA THR A 96 11.30 -10.11 6.55
C THR A 96 12.07 -8.80 6.60
N ARG A 97 13.39 -8.86 6.66
CA ARG A 97 14.30 -7.71 6.58
C ARG A 97 14.03 -6.92 5.30
N ASP A 98 13.89 -7.62 4.18
CA ASP A 98 13.56 -6.99 2.90
C ASP A 98 12.21 -6.25 2.94
N LYS A 99 11.18 -6.86 3.54
CA LYS A 99 9.87 -6.22 3.69
C LYS A 99 9.95 -4.97 4.56
N VAL A 100 10.77 -4.98 5.61
CA VAL A 100 11.02 -3.79 6.44
C VAL A 100 11.58 -2.66 5.58
N GLU A 101 12.63 -2.90 4.79
CA GLU A 101 13.20 -1.86 3.93
C GLU A 101 12.21 -1.37 2.86
N ARG A 102 11.57 -2.32 2.15
CA ARG A 102 10.66 -2.04 1.03
C ARG A 102 9.47 -1.17 1.44
N VAL A 103 8.94 -1.39 2.65
CA VAL A 103 7.82 -0.61 3.19
C VAL A 103 8.25 0.81 3.52
N HIS A 104 9.49 1.03 3.97
CA HIS A 104 9.98 2.35 4.41
C HIS A 104 10.71 3.13 3.32
N MET A 105 10.97 2.54 2.16
CA MET A 105 11.47 3.24 0.98
C MET A 105 10.35 4.08 0.35
N SER A 106 10.58 5.35 0.00
CA SER A 106 9.57 6.18 -0.67
C SER A 106 9.42 5.84 -2.15
N ASP A 107 8.21 5.89 -2.68
CA ASP A 107 7.96 5.68 -4.10
C ASP A 107 8.35 6.95 -4.90
N MET A 108 9.16 6.76 -5.95
CA MET A 108 9.67 7.83 -6.80
C MET A 108 8.64 8.24 -7.86
N THR A 109 8.54 9.53 -8.16
CA THR A 109 7.78 10.05 -9.29
C THR A 109 8.68 10.10 -10.53
N LEU A 110 8.28 9.41 -11.59
CA LEU A 110 9.04 9.31 -12.84
C LEU A 110 8.19 9.90 -13.99
N PRO A 111 8.07 11.23 -14.10
CA PRO A 111 7.17 11.87 -15.07
C PRO A 111 7.61 11.70 -16.53
N HIS A 112 8.84 11.27 -16.77
CA HIS A 112 9.39 11.02 -18.11
C HIS A 112 9.00 9.64 -18.66
N LEU A 113 8.45 8.76 -17.83
CA LEU A 113 8.04 7.42 -18.24
C LEU A 113 6.55 7.39 -18.56
N PRO A 114 6.14 6.61 -19.58
CA PRO A 114 4.74 6.40 -19.86
C PRO A 114 4.01 5.70 -18.72
N GLY A 115 2.78 6.12 -18.48
CA GLY A 115 1.93 5.72 -17.36
C GLY A 115 0.82 4.75 -17.75
N LEU A 116 -0.17 4.60 -16.86
CA LEU A 116 -1.40 3.84 -17.14
C LEU A 116 -2.30 4.55 -18.15
N GLU A 117 -2.27 5.87 -18.18
CA GLU A 117 -3.10 6.71 -19.04
C GLU A 117 -2.75 6.53 -20.53
N ASP A 118 -1.46 6.37 -20.85
CA ASP A 118 -0.99 6.10 -22.22
C ASP A 118 -1.51 4.77 -22.78
N LEU A 119 -1.85 3.82 -21.89
CA LEU A 119 -2.45 2.54 -22.23
C LEU A 119 -3.99 2.59 -22.24
N GLY A 120 -4.58 3.79 -22.13
CA GLY A 120 -6.02 4.03 -22.13
C GLY A 120 -6.73 3.59 -20.84
N ILE A 121 -6.01 3.53 -19.71
CA ILE A 121 -6.56 3.06 -18.42
C ILE A 121 -6.56 4.21 -17.43
N GLN A 122 -7.73 4.53 -16.92
CA GLN A 122 -7.88 5.47 -15.81
C GLN A 122 -7.51 4.77 -14.49
N ALA A 123 -6.61 5.37 -13.72
CA ALA A 123 -6.16 4.79 -12.46
C ALA A 123 -7.28 4.81 -11.40
N THR A 124 -7.58 3.65 -10.82
CA THR A 124 -8.62 3.51 -9.80
C THR A 124 -8.09 3.96 -8.43
N PRO A 125 -8.77 4.87 -7.72
CA PRO A 125 -8.35 5.31 -6.39
C PRO A 125 -8.53 4.21 -5.34
N LEU A 126 -7.65 4.21 -4.34
CA LEU A 126 -7.59 3.21 -3.27
C LEU A 126 -8.90 3.18 -2.48
N GLU A 127 -9.49 4.34 -2.22
CA GLU A 127 -10.65 4.51 -1.36
C GLU A 127 -11.87 3.76 -1.89
N LEU A 128 -12.02 3.64 -3.21
CA LEU A 128 -13.13 2.91 -3.83
C LEU A 128 -13.00 1.39 -3.69
N LYS A 129 -11.76 0.87 -3.58
CA LYS A 129 -11.48 -0.59 -3.58
C LYS A 129 -11.07 -1.15 -2.23
N ALA A 130 -10.70 -0.30 -1.27
CA ALA A 130 -10.20 -0.74 0.03
C ALA A 130 -11.18 -1.64 0.80
N ILE A 131 -12.49 -1.38 0.72
CA ILE A 131 -13.50 -2.16 1.44
C ILE A 131 -13.52 -3.63 1.03
N GLU A 132 -13.37 -3.91 -0.26
CA GLU A 132 -13.53 -5.23 -0.83
C GLU A 132 -12.48 -6.18 -0.25
N VAL A 133 -11.27 -5.64 -0.08
CA VAL A 133 -10.12 -6.36 0.47
C VAL A 133 -10.17 -6.42 2.00
N LEU A 134 -10.52 -5.32 2.67
CA LEU A 134 -10.40 -5.20 4.13
C LEU A 134 -11.64 -5.69 4.91
N ARG A 135 -12.79 -5.90 4.25
CA ARG A 135 -14.03 -6.38 4.91
C ARG A 135 -13.80 -7.66 5.70
N ARG A 136 -12.97 -8.58 5.19
CA ARG A 136 -12.57 -9.84 5.87
C ARG A 136 -11.93 -9.62 7.25
N HIS A 137 -11.36 -8.44 7.50
CA HIS A 137 -10.65 -8.14 8.74
C HIS A 137 -11.49 -7.35 9.77
N ARG A 138 -12.69 -6.90 9.38
CA ARG A 138 -13.66 -6.28 10.28
C ARG A 138 -14.21 -7.30 11.28
N THR A 139 -14.54 -6.84 12.48
CA THR A 139 -15.32 -7.67 13.42
C THR A 139 -16.77 -7.75 12.97
N TYR A 140 -17.50 -8.78 13.41
CA TYR A 140 -18.92 -8.98 13.11
C TYR A 140 -19.76 -7.70 13.31
N ARG A 141 -19.52 -6.96 14.40
CA ARG A 141 -20.20 -5.68 14.71
C ARG A 141 -20.11 -4.63 13.59
N TRP A 142 -19.02 -4.60 12.83
CA TRP A 142 -18.74 -3.58 11.81
C TRP A 142 -18.75 -4.19 10.40
N LEU A 143 -19.12 -5.47 10.25
CA LEU A 143 -19.01 -6.17 8.97
C LEU A 143 -19.91 -5.58 7.90
N THR A 144 -21.11 -5.16 8.29
CA THR A 144 -22.15 -4.57 7.43
C THR A 144 -22.12 -3.05 7.39
N SER A 145 -21.16 -2.38 8.04
CA SER A 145 -21.11 -0.92 8.05
C SER A 145 -20.74 -0.37 6.67
N GLU A 146 -21.34 0.76 6.33
CA GLU A 146 -21.14 1.45 5.07
C GLU A 146 -19.74 2.07 4.99
N MET A 147 -19.31 2.42 3.78
CA MET A 147 -17.98 3.01 3.56
C MET A 147 -17.93 4.50 3.86
N GLU A 148 -19.06 5.19 3.70
CA GLU A 148 -19.17 6.66 3.78
C GLU A 148 -18.77 7.20 5.16
N ASP A 149 -18.88 6.35 6.19
CA ASP A 149 -18.48 6.64 7.56
C ASP A 149 -16.96 6.82 7.73
N VAL A 150 -16.15 6.27 6.82
CA VAL A 150 -14.69 6.28 6.93
C VAL A 150 -14.11 7.44 6.14
N LYS A 151 -13.52 8.41 6.86
CA LYS A 151 -12.83 9.54 6.24
C LYS A 151 -11.68 9.07 5.33
N PRO A 152 -11.55 9.62 4.11
CA PRO A 152 -10.45 9.26 3.21
C PRO A 152 -9.10 9.65 3.81
N ALA A 153 -8.05 8.94 3.37
CA ALA A 153 -6.68 9.24 3.78
C ALA A 153 -6.24 10.60 3.25
N LYS A 154 -5.34 11.28 3.98
CA LYS A 154 -4.76 12.54 3.50
C LYS A 154 -3.77 12.25 2.37
N THR A 155 -3.94 12.94 1.26
CA THR A 155 -3.05 12.86 0.12
C THR A 155 -1.91 13.86 0.23
N VAL A 156 -0.79 13.53 -0.41
CA VAL A 156 0.39 14.39 -0.51
C VAL A 156 0.52 14.84 -1.96
N ASN A 157 0.45 16.14 -2.19
CA ASN A 157 0.76 16.74 -3.48
C ASN A 157 2.18 17.30 -3.40
N ILE A 158 3.17 16.48 -3.76
CA ILE A 158 4.55 16.91 -4.03
C ILE A 158 4.91 16.45 -5.43
#